data_AF-A0A9D5P805-F1
#
_entry.id   AF-A0A9D5P805-F1
#
_cell.length_a   1.000
_cell.length_b   1.000
_cell.length_c   1.000
_cell.angle_alpha   90.00
_cell.angle_beta   90.00
_cell.angle_gamma   90.00
#
_symmetry.space_group_name_H-M   'P 1'
#
loop_
_entity.id
_entity.type
_entity.pdbx_description
1 polymer ?
#
loop_
_entity_poly.entity_id
_entity_poly.type
_entity_poly.pdbx_seq_one_letter_code
_entity_poly.pdbx_strand_id
1 'polypeptide(L)'
;MNKVDKIKPGDYTGYFWKSDSKEPETVNGSFDQELNPNKNPFIIEAQLYDRNTMLSYCIKYIDGEYLIMEHQVDPLDFNNKDVEIKDFYAHRMKEHKRLQFLQYWQEVEDDICESMKVLQPAELVFVGFNDKEE
;
A
#
# COMPACT_ATOMS: atom_id res chain seq x y z
N MET A 1 -1.28 10.48 -2.13
CA MET A 1 -1.94 9.81 -0.97
C MET A 1 -2.05 10.82 0.16
N ASN A 2 -3.00 10.67 1.08
CA ASN A 2 -3.21 11.61 2.20
C ASN A 2 -2.69 11.01 3.50
N LYS A 3 -1.93 11.78 4.29
CA LYS A 3 -1.53 11.35 5.64
C LYS A 3 -2.73 11.40 6.56
N VAL A 4 -2.92 10.35 7.36
CA VAL A 4 -3.98 10.23 8.37
C VAL A 4 -3.40 9.74 9.70
N ASP A 5 -4.14 9.93 10.80
CA ASP A 5 -3.69 9.50 12.13
C ASP A 5 -4.20 8.11 12.52
N LYS A 6 -5.22 7.60 11.82
CA LYS A 6 -5.86 6.31 12.13
C LYS A 6 -6.45 5.64 10.91
N ILE A 7 -6.56 4.33 11.00
CA ILE A 7 -7.24 3.48 10.02
C ILE A 7 -8.73 3.41 10.42
N LYS A 8 -9.62 3.52 9.44
CA LYS A 8 -11.06 3.33 9.68
C LYS A 8 -11.35 1.84 9.90
N PRO A 9 -12.41 1.46 10.62
CA PRO A 9 -12.89 0.07 10.60
C PRO A 9 -13.32 -0.30 9.18
N GLY A 10 -13.03 -1.52 8.75
CA GLY A 10 -13.33 -2.00 7.40
C GLY A 10 -13.07 -3.49 7.25
N ASP A 11 -13.41 -4.01 6.07
CA ASP A 11 -13.15 -5.39 5.67
C ASP A 11 -11.98 -5.40 4.69
N TYR A 12 -10.79 -5.67 5.22
CA TYR A 12 -9.53 -5.49 4.53
C TYR A 12 -8.99 -6.79 3.97
N THR A 13 -8.49 -6.73 2.75
CA THR A 13 -7.49 -7.65 2.22
C THR A 13 -6.13 -6.98 2.31
N GLY A 14 -5.12 -7.67 2.80
CA GLY A 14 -3.78 -7.10 2.87
C GLY A 14 -2.82 -7.89 3.74
N TYR A 15 -1.81 -7.22 4.27
CA TYR A 15 -0.82 -7.81 5.13
C TYR A 15 -0.24 -6.79 6.11
N PHE A 16 0.37 -7.30 7.18
CA PHE A 16 1.23 -6.52 8.06
C PHE A 16 2.45 -7.34 8.49
N TRP A 17 3.52 -6.66 8.89
CA TRP A 17 4.74 -7.31 9.35
C TRP A 17 5.16 -6.74 10.70
N LYS A 18 5.19 -7.61 11.71
CA LYS A 18 5.69 -7.28 13.06
C LYS A 18 7.21 -7.32 13.15
N SER A 19 7.76 -6.52 14.06
CA SER A 19 9.19 -6.35 14.29
C SER A 19 9.93 -7.60 14.76
N ASP A 20 9.22 -8.53 15.39
CA ASP A 20 9.74 -9.81 15.88
C ASP A 20 9.42 -11.00 14.97
N SER A 21 8.65 -10.79 13.90
CA SER A 21 8.26 -11.83 12.95
C SER A 21 9.25 -11.97 11.80
N LYS A 22 9.48 -13.22 11.37
CA LYS A 22 10.34 -13.50 10.19
C LYS A 22 9.62 -13.31 8.86
N GLU A 23 8.30 -13.41 8.88
CA GLU A 23 7.41 -13.33 7.73
C GLU A 23 6.20 -12.42 8.05
N PRO A 24 5.63 -11.73 7.04
CA PRO A 24 4.38 -10.99 7.20
C PRO A 24 3.19 -11.91 7.48
N GLU A 25 2.17 -11.36 8.13
CA GLU A 25 0.86 -11.99 8.36
C GLU A 25 -0.17 -11.39 7.39
N THR A 26 -1.02 -12.23 6.81
CA THR A 26 -2.11 -11.83 5.92
C THR A 26 -3.31 -11.32 6.70
N VAL A 27 -4.06 -10.40 6.09
CA VAL A 27 -5.30 -9.84 6.60
C VAL A 27 -6.40 -10.16 5.58
N ASN A 28 -7.47 -10.75 6.07
CA ASN A 28 -8.69 -11.00 5.31
C ASN A 28 -9.86 -10.84 6.29
N GLY A 29 -10.35 -9.61 6.43
CA GLY A 29 -11.28 -9.23 7.48
C GLY A 29 -10.90 -7.93 8.18
N SER A 30 -11.24 -7.82 9.46
CA SER A 30 -10.87 -6.67 10.28
C SER A 30 -9.36 -6.58 10.51
N PHE A 31 -8.86 -5.35 10.60
CA PHE A 31 -7.50 -5.06 11.04
C PHE A 31 -7.51 -4.52 12.47
N ASP A 32 -7.33 -5.41 13.44
CA ASP A 32 -7.44 -5.10 14.87
C ASP A 32 -6.08 -4.88 15.55
N GLN A 33 -5.05 -4.51 14.79
CA GLN A 33 -3.73 -4.26 15.35
C GLN A 33 -3.60 -2.83 15.88
N GLU A 34 -3.05 -2.71 17.09
CA GLU A 34 -2.74 -1.42 17.70
C GLU A 34 -1.44 -0.86 17.10
N LEU A 35 -1.52 0.31 16.45
CA LEU A 35 -0.36 1.05 15.98
C LEU A 35 0.20 1.92 17.11
N ASN A 36 1.07 1.32 17.93
CA ASN A 36 1.72 2.00 19.04
C ASN A 36 3.25 1.91 18.91
N PRO A 37 3.95 3.03 18.64
CA PRO A 37 5.39 3.00 18.38
C PRO A 37 6.22 2.60 19.60
N ASN A 38 5.65 2.71 20.81
CA ASN A 38 6.33 2.39 22.06
C ASN A 38 6.08 0.95 22.55
N LYS A 39 5.29 0.16 21.80
CA LYS A 39 4.91 -1.20 22.17
C LYS A 39 5.71 -2.21 21.36
N ASN A 40 6.23 -3.24 22.02
CA ASN A 40 6.88 -4.37 21.36
C ASN A 40 5.99 -5.63 21.45
N PRO A 41 5.84 -6.39 20.36
CA PRO A 41 6.30 -6.05 19.00
C PRO A 41 5.46 -4.93 18.39
N PHE A 42 6.10 -4.10 17.55
CA PHE A 42 5.44 -3.09 16.73
C PHE A 42 5.32 -3.58 15.28
N ILE A 43 4.41 -3.00 14.51
CA ILE A 43 4.32 -3.24 13.06
C ILE A 43 5.36 -2.40 12.33
N ILE A 44 6.23 -3.01 11.53
CA ILE A 44 7.20 -2.31 10.68
C ILE A 44 6.50 -1.72 9.45
N GLU A 45 5.65 -2.52 8.80
CA GLU A 45 4.86 -2.08 7.66
C GLU A 45 3.53 -2.84 7.57
N ALA A 46 2.55 -2.22 6.92
CA ALA A 46 1.32 -2.88 6.52
C ALA A 46 0.76 -2.25 5.23
N GLN A 47 0.09 -3.08 4.44
CA GLN A 47 -0.70 -2.67 3.28
C GLN A 47 -2.09 -3.26 3.45
N LEU A 48 -3.12 -2.41 3.42
CA LEU A 48 -4.51 -2.81 3.64
C LEU A 48 -5.37 -2.22 2.53
N TYR A 49 -6.28 -3.00 1.98
CA TYR A 49 -7.22 -2.54 0.97
C TYR A 49 -8.61 -3.09 1.24
N ASP A 50 -9.58 -2.20 1.42
CA ASP A 50 -10.99 -2.55 1.53
C ASP A 50 -11.63 -2.38 0.15
N ARG A 51 -12.03 -3.50 -0.45
CA ARG A 51 -12.62 -3.52 -1.79
C ARG A 51 -14.05 -2.95 -1.83
N ASN A 52 -14.77 -2.97 -0.72
CA ASN A 52 -16.14 -2.45 -0.64
C ASN A 52 -16.13 -0.92 -0.62
N THR A 53 -15.17 -0.34 0.12
CA THR A 53 -15.01 1.11 0.22
C THR A 53 -13.97 1.67 -0.75
N MET A 54 -13.24 0.82 -1.47
CA MET A 54 -12.15 1.16 -2.38
C MET A 54 -11.03 1.97 -1.69
N LEU A 55 -10.81 1.70 -0.40
CA LEU A 55 -9.91 2.47 0.45
C LEU A 55 -8.64 1.67 0.75
N SER A 56 -7.49 2.24 0.38
CA SER A 56 -6.17 1.64 0.60
C SER A 56 -5.41 2.40 1.67
N TYR A 57 -4.71 1.66 2.53
CA TYR A 57 -3.79 2.20 3.53
C TYR A 57 -2.39 1.60 3.35
N CYS A 58 -1.40 2.47 3.32
CA CYS A 58 0.02 2.13 3.40
C CYS A 58 0.56 2.65 4.74
N ILE A 59 0.99 1.73 5.59
CA ILE A 59 1.49 2.02 6.93
C ILE A 59 2.98 1.69 6.97
N LYS A 60 3.79 2.63 7.44
CA LYS A 60 5.23 2.44 7.65
C LYS A 60 5.63 2.95 9.02
N TYR A 61 6.47 2.20 9.69
CA TYR A 61 7.17 2.65 10.88
C TYR A 61 8.53 3.24 10.48
N ILE A 62 8.72 4.53 10.71
CA ILE A 62 9.92 5.27 10.31
C ILE A 62 10.38 6.11 11.49
N ASP A 63 11.63 5.92 11.92
CA ASP A 63 12.29 6.72 12.96
C ASP A 63 11.51 6.88 14.28
N GLY A 64 10.76 5.85 14.69
CA GLY A 64 9.98 5.89 15.93
C GLY A 64 8.53 6.31 15.77
N GLU A 65 8.07 6.62 14.54
CA GLU A 65 6.73 7.11 14.28
C GLU A 65 6.02 6.29 13.19
N TYR A 66 4.70 6.22 13.29
CA TYR A 66 3.87 5.65 12.23
C TYR A 66 3.50 6.72 11.19
N LEU A 67 3.84 6.44 9.94
CA LEU A 67 3.29 7.12 8.79
C LEU A 67 2.16 6.27 8.21
N ILE A 68 0.93 6.76 8.31
CA ILE A 68 -0.26 6.11 7.74
C ILE A 68 -0.73 6.96 6.56
N MET A 69 -0.68 6.38 5.36
CA MET A 69 -1.10 7.02 4.12
C MET A 69 -2.38 6.36 3.63
N GLU A 70 -3.42 7.15 3.42
CA GLU A 70 -4.72 6.73 2.88
C GLU A 70 -4.83 7.12 1.39
N HIS A 71 -5.45 6.26 0.59
CA HIS A 71 -5.81 6.56 -0.79
C HIS A 71 -7.17 5.95 -1.15
N GLN A 72 -8.05 6.78 -1.71
CA GLN A 72 -9.34 6.36 -2.25
C GLN A 72 -9.14 5.98 -3.72
N VAL A 73 -9.19 4.69 -4.03
CA VAL A 73 -9.03 4.17 -5.39
C VAL A 73 -10.29 4.47 -6.20
N ASP A 74 -10.14 5.01 -7.42
CA ASP A 74 -11.24 5.12 -8.36
C ASP A 74 -11.39 3.78 -9.10
N PRO A 75 -12.59 3.16 -9.16
CA PRO A 75 -12.81 1.96 -9.97
C PRO A 75 -12.35 2.08 -11.44
N LEU A 76 -12.34 3.30 -12.00
CA LEU A 76 -11.85 3.56 -13.35
C LEU A 76 -10.33 3.42 -13.49
N ASP A 77 -9.57 3.52 -12.39
CA ASP A 77 -8.11 3.45 -12.39
C ASP A 77 -7.59 2.12 -12.93
N PHE A 78 -8.33 1.02 -12.72
CA PHE A 78 -7.97 -0.31 -13.25
C PHE A 78 -7.97 -0.39 -14.78
N ASN A 79 -8.61 0.56 -15.47
CA ASN A 79 -8.63 0.65 -16.92
C ASN A 79 -8.06 1.99 -17.43
N ASN A 80 -7.47 2.78 -16.53
CA ASN A 80 -6.92 4.08 -16.88
C ASN A 80 -5.53 3.88 -17.51
N LYS A 81 -5.34 4.40 -18.72
CA LYS A 81 -4.05 4.33 -19.44
C LYS A 81 -2.90 5.03 -18.73
N ASP A 82 -3.22 5.98 -17.85
CA ASP A 82 -2.25 6.81 -17.12
C ASP A 82 -1.96 6.24 -15.72
N VAL A 83 -2.58 5.10 -15.37
CA VAL A 83 -2.33 4.33 -14.15
C VAL A 83 -1.79 2.95 -14.54
N GLU A 84 -0.64 2.58 -13.98
CA GLU A 84 -0.01 1.30 -14.29
C GLU A 84 -0.32 0.27 -13.19
N ILE A 85 -0.79 -0.91 -13.57
CA ILE A 85 -0.92 -2.04 -12.65
C ILE A 85 0.44 -2.72 -12.50
N LYS A 86 0.97 -2.80 -11.28
CA LYS A 86 2.24 -3.46 -10.97
C LYS A 86 2.04 -4.65 -10.04
N ASP A 87 2.65 -5.76 -10.41
CA ASP A 87 2.73 -6.95 -9.58
C ASP A 87 4.17 -7.13 -9.05
N PHE A 88 4.32 -7.29 -7.74
CA PHE A 88 5.61 -7.55 -7.08
C PHE A 88 5.61 -8.94 -6.45
N TYR A 89 6.69 -9.69 -6.61
CA TYR A 89 6.84 -10.99 -5.95
C TYR A 89 6.93 -10.87 -4.43
N ALA A 90 6.08 -11.61 -3.73
CA ALA A 90 6.04 -11.64 -2.27
C ALA A 90 7.03 -12.70 -1.74
N HIS A 91 8.30 -12.32 -1.56
CA HIS A 91 9.38 -13.25 -1.20
C HIS A 91 9.26 -13.92 0.19
N ARG A 92 8.27 -13.58 1.01
CA ARG A 92 8.07 -14.12 2.38
C ARG A 92 6.61 -14.33 2.75
N MET A 93 5.70 -14.35 1.78
CA MET A 93 4.29 -14.68 2.02
C MET A 93 4.02 -16.05 1.43
N LYS A 94 3.57 -16.99 2.26
CA LYS A 94 3.32 -18.37 1.81
C LYS A 94 2.03 -18.49 1.02
N GLU A 95 1.04 -17.68 1.38
CA GLU A 95 -0.32 -17.76 0.84
C GLU A 95 -0.47 -17.02 -0.49
N HIS A 96 0.33 -15.97 -0.71
CA HIS A 96 0.23 -15.12 -1.89
C HIS A 96 1.57 -15.00 -2.60
N LYS A 97 1.58 -15.18 -3.93
CA LYS A 97 2.80 -15.11 -4.73
C LYS A 97 3.15 -13.69 -5.15
N ARG A 98 2.13 -12.85 -5.39
CA ARG A 98 2.32 -11.47 -5.86
C ARG A 98 1.42 -10.48 -5.14
N LEU A 99 1.97 -9.31 -4.86
CA LEU A 99 1.27 -8.12 -4.37
C LEU A 99 0.93 -7.24 -5.57
N GLN A 100 -0.32 -6.81 -5.68
CA GLN A 100 -0.79 -5.95 -6.76
C GLN A 100 -0.94 -4.50 -6.30
N PHE A 101 -0.43 -3.58 -7.11
CA PHE A 101 -0.48 -2.15 -6.86
C PHE A 101 -0.94 -1.38 -8.09
N LEU A 102 -1.54 -0.21 -7.85
CA LEU A 102 -1.72 0.84 -8.83
C LEU A 102 -0.60 1.87 -8.67
N GLN A 103 0.17 2.10 -9.72
CA GLN A 103 1.20 3.13 -9.82
C GLN A 103 0.62 4.33 -10.55
N TYR A 104 0.50 5.44 -9.83
CA TYR A 104 0.07 6.72 -10.37
C TYR A 104 1.29 7.53 -10.82
N TRP A 105 1.10 8.31 -11.87
CA TRP A 105 2.10 9.18 -12.46
C TRP A 105 1.61 10.63 -12.41
N GLN A 106 2.50 11.55 -12.08
CA GLN A 106 2.20 12.98 -12.07
C GLN A 106 3.13 13.72 -13.02
N GLU A 107 2.59 14.71 -13.73
CA GLU A 107 3.39 15.64 -14.51
C GLU A 107 4.09 16.62 -13.58
N VAL A 108 5.41 16.67 -13.64
CA VAL A 108 6.26 17.62 -12.90
C VAL A 108 7.18 18.31 -13.90
N GLU A 109 7.41 19.61 -13.71
CA GLU A 109 8.46 20.32 -14.45
C GLU A 109 9.83 19.87 -13.92
N ASP A 110 10.71 19.49 -14.83
CA ASP A 110 12.04 19.00 -14.47
C ASP A 110 13.12 19.93 -15.04
N ASP A 111 13.84 20.61 -14.15
CA ASP A 111 14.92 21.54 -14.49
C ASP A 111 16.03 20.87 -15.31
N ILE A 112 16.26 19.57 -15.13
CA ILE A 112 17.26 18.80 -15.88
C ILE A 112 16.74 18.46 -17.29
N CYS A 113 15.43 18.53 -17.50
CA CYS A 113 14.77 18.42 -18.79
C CYS A 113 14.33 19.78 -19.33
N GLU A 114 15.10 20.86 -19.09
CA GLU A 114 14.81 22.21 -19.59
C GLU A 114 13.41 22.71 -19.15
N SER A 115 13.01 22.36 -17.92
CA SER A 115 11.69 22.64 -17.34
C SER A 115 10.52 22.08 -18.16
N MET A 116 10.75 21.07 -19.00
CA MET A 116 9.68 20.33 -19.66
C MET A 116 8.88 19.53 -18.63
N LYS A 117 7.57 19.40 -18.90
CA LYS A 117 6.71 18.51 -18.11
C LYS A 117 7.04 17.06 -18.43
N VAL A 118 7.44 16.32 -17.40
CA VAL A 118 7.75 14.90 -17.47
C VAL A 118 6.91 14.13 -16.45
N LEU A 119 6.60 12.87 -16.75
CA LEU A 119 5.89 12.01 -15.82
C LEU A 119 6.87 11.44 -14.80
N GLN A 120 6.55 11.62 -13.52
CA GLN A 120 7.28 11.03 -12.40
C GLN A 120 6.35 10.13 -11.58
N PRO A 121 6.86 9.04 -10.96
CA PRO A 121 6.06 8.22 -10.06
C PRO A 121 5.53 9.07 -8.90
N ALA A 122 4.22 8.98 -8.64
CA ALA A 122 3.56 9.71 -7.56
C ALA A 122 3.20 8.77 -6.41
N GLU A 123 2.09 8.04 -6.55
CA GLU A 123 1.63 7.05 -5.58
C GLU A 123 1.86 5.62 -6.06
N LEU A 124 2.12 4.73 -5.09
CA LEU A 124 2.07 3.29 -5.28
C LEU A 124 1.07 2.73 -4.27
N VAL A 125 -0.12 2.35 -4.75
CA VAL A 125 -1.30 2.06 -3.93
C VAL A 125 -1.61 0.57 -3.99
N PHE A 126 -1.61 -0.11 -2.85
CA PHE A 126 -1.91 -1.53 -2.77
C PHE A 126 -3.41 -1.79 -3.04
N VAL A 127 -3.71 -2.77 -3.89
CA VAL A 127 -5.08 -3.13 -4.27
C VAL A 127 -5.39 -4.63 -4.13
N GLY A 128 -4.52 -5.38 -3.46
CA GLY A 128 -4.74 -6.79 -3.14
C GLY A 128 -3.61 -7.71 -3.64
N PHE A 129 -3.93 -8.99 -3.72
CA PHE A 129 -3.01 -10.05 -4.14
C PHE A 129 -3.37 -10.54 -5.55
N ASN A 130 -2.35 -10.91 -6.35
CA ASN A 130 -2.55 -11.51 -7.67
C ASN A 130 -1.87 -12.89 -7.74
N ASP A 131 -2.64 -13.95 -7.52
CA ASP A 131 -2.12 -15.32 -7.48
C ASP A 131 -2.22 -16.07 -8.82
N LYS A 132 -2.55 -15.37 -9.92
CA LYS A 132 -2.59 -16.01 -11.24
C LYS A 132 -1.16 -16.40 -11.68
N GLU A 133 -1.01 -17.64 -12.10
CA GLU A 133 0.16 -18.08 -12.87
C GLU A 133 -0.01 -17.57 -14.31
N GLU A 134 0.97 -16.82 -14.81
CA GLU A 134 1.09 -16.47 -16.23
C GLU A 134 1.69 -17.62 -17.03
#